data_AF-A0A951UMK6-F1
#
_entry.id   AF-A0A951UMK6-F1
#
_cell.length_a   1.000
_cell.length_b   1.000
_cell.length_c   1.000
_cell.angle_alpha   90.00
_cell.angle_beta   90.00
_cell.angle_gamma   90.00
#
_symmetry.space_group_name_H-M   'P 1'
#
loop_
_entity.id
_entity.type
_entity.pdbx_description
1 polymer ?
#
loop_
_entity_poly.entity_id
_entity_poly.type
_entity_poly.pdbx_seq_one_letter_code
_entity_poly.pdbx_strand_id
1 'polypeptide(L)'
;MKAHRFFFILIGIIGSICVSSIAAPSYQSTSSILAQSLGGSSSPASPPISPSQIPSASPNPSEPAKEASPAPSEGASPSVVETSGTPEVATLYSQLGEALTAKRWEDADRITYELMLEISGSKSKTQGFFDSLEWQKFPCEQFKKIDELWGKASDNELGFSAQIKVFREDAGERADDYYKKIEWKSNDGAWTVSWEYDQTAKRYKYTDGKTPNFTNPPAGHLPALLVWNRGVDYRLQKSIACDLYLTP
;
A
#
# COMPACT_ATOMS: atom_id res chain seq x y z
N MET A 1 -35.32 -22.54 -71.54
CA MET A 1 -34.89 -23.94 -71.78
C MET A 1 -33.42 -24.09 -71.46
N LYS A 2 -33.10 -24.65 -70.28
CA LYS A 2 -31.99 -25.59 -70.01
C LYS A 2 -31.97 -25.81 -68.50
N ALA A 3 -32.48 -26.98 -68.12
CA ALA A 3 -32.28 -27.59 -66.82
C ALA A 3 -30.86 -28.18 -66.77
N HIS A 4 -30.25 -28.21 -65.58
CA HIS A 4 -29.67 -29.42 -64.99
C HIS A 4 -29.18 -29.05 -63.58
N ARG A 5 -29.86 -29.47 -62.50
CA ARG A 5 -29.97 -30.82 -61.91
C ARG A 5 -28.92 -30.98 -60.78
N PHE A 6 -29.36 -30.99 -59.51
CA PHE A 6 -29.44 -32.16 -58.60
C PHE A 6 -28.08 -32.47 -57.91
N PHE A 7 -27.94 -32.89 -56.65
CA PHE A 7 -28.63 -33.90 -55.81
C PHE A 7 -28.10 -33.66 -54.34
N PHE A 8 -28.92 -33.56 -53.26
CA PHE A 8 -29.22 -34.60 -52.23
C PHE A 8 -27.97 -35.07 -51.42
N ILE A 9 -27.90 -35.25 -50.07
CA ILE A 9 -28.72 -35.87 -48.99
C ILE A 9 -27.94 -35.59 -47.66
N LEU A 10 -28.55 -35.10 -46.57
CA LEU A 10 -29.16 -35.78 -45.42
C LEU A 10 -28.20 -36.36 -44.32
N ILE A 11 -28.57 -36.06 -43.06
CA ILE A 11 -28.36 -36.80 -41.79
C ILE A 11 -27.09 -36.50 -40.97
N GLY A 12 -27.29 -36.15 -39.69
CA GLY A 12 -26.28 -36.24 -38.64
C GLY A 12 -26.62 -35.52 -37.34
N ILE A 13 -27.61 -36.03 -36.59
CA ILE A 13 -27.79 -35.74 -35.15
C ILE A 13 -26.57 -36.32 -34.41
N ILE A 14 -26.05 -35.62 -33.38
CA ILE A 14 -25.57 -36.13 -32.08
C ILE A 14 -24.84 -34.99 -31.36
N GLY A 15 -25.16 -34.77 -30.08
CA GLY A 15 -24.18 -34.23 -29.13
C GLY A 15 -24.68 -33.12 -28.22
N SER A 16 -25.46 -33.47 -27.20
CA SER A 16 -25.54 -32.72 -25.96
C SER A 16 -24.16 -32.34 -25.45
N ILE A 17 -23.92 -31.07 -25.16
CA ILE A 17 -23.01 -30.67 -24.09
C ILE A 17 -23.75 -29.67 -23.22
N CYS A 18 -24.09 -30.15 -22.01
CA CYS A 18 -24.48 -29.33 -20.89
C CYS A 18 -23.42 -28.27 -20.64
N VAL A 19 -23.79 -26.99 -20.70
CA VAL A 19 -23.06 -25.96 -19.95
C VAL A 19 -23.87 -25.70 -18.70
N SER A 20 -23.60 -26.52 -17.70
CA SER A 20 -24.03 -26.29 -16.33
C SER A 20 -23.41 -25.00 -15.83
N SER A 21 -24.28 -24.08 -15.41
CA SER A 21 -24.14 -23.17 -14.28
C SER A 21 -22.76 -23.10 -13.60
N ILE A 22 -22.12 -21.93 -13.70
CA ILE A 22 -21.38 -21.36 -12.57
C ILE A 22 -21.78 -19.89 -12.49
N ALA A 23 -22.86 -19.65 -11.75
CA ALA A 23 -23.14 -18.33 -11.20
C ALA A 23 -21.97 -17.94 -10.28
N ALA A 24 -21.44 -16.74 -10.48
CA ALA A 24 -20.43 -16.18 -9.59
C ALA A 24 -21.00 -16.06 -8.17
N PRO A 25 -20.24 -16.45 -7.12
CA PRO A 25 -20.76 -16.43 -5.76
C PRO A 25 -20.95 -14.98 -5.30
N SER A 26 -22.22 -14.60 -5.12
CA SER A 26 -22.61 -13.44 -4.33
C SER A 26 -22.23 -13.70 -2.86
N TYR A 27 -21.14 -13.09 -2.40
CA TYR A 27 -20.76 -13.18 -0.99
C TYR A 27 -21.61 -12.22 -0.16
N GLN A 28 -22.69 -12.75 0.42
CA GLN A 28 -23.41 -12.12 1.52
C GLN A 28 -22.66 -12.42 2.83
N SER A 29 -22.29 -11.35 3.55
CA SER A 29 -21.71 -11.42 4.88
C SER A 29 -22.82 -11.60 5.92
N THR A 30 -22.83 -12.73 6.64
CA THR A 30 -23.68 -12.91 7.81
C THR A 30 -22.82 -13.13 9.04
N SER A 31 -22.71 -12.11 9.88
CA SER A 31 -22.23 -12.23 11.26
C SER A 31 -23.38 -12.73 12.14
N SER A 32 -23.18 -13.83 12.85
CA SER A 32 -24.06 -14.23 13.96
C SER A 32 -23.23 -14.34 15.23
N ILE A 33 -23.64 -13.55 16.23
CA ILE A 33 -23.14 -13.49 17.59
C ILE A 33 -23.64 -14.69 18.39
N LEU A 34 -22.81 -15.21 19.29
CA LEU A 34 -23.26 -15.74 20.59
C LEU A 34 -22.13 -15.66 21.62
N ALA A 35 -22.43 -14.95 22.71
CA ALA A 35 -21.58 -14.76 23.88
C ALA A 35 -22.02 -15.68 25.03
N GLN A 36 -21.08 -16.03 25.92
CA GLN A 36 -21.20 -16.29 27.38
C GLN A 36 -19.83 -16.82 27.89
N SER A 37 -19.05 -16.11 28.73
CA SER A 37 -19.07 -16.01 30.23
C SER A 37 -18.60 -17.32 30.93
N LEU A 38 -17.69 -17.43 31.92
CA LEU A 38 -17.39 -16.68 33.17
C LEU A 38 -16.01 -17.07 33.77
N GLY A 39 -15.42 -16.16 34.58
CA GLY A 39 -14.59 -16.43 35.78
C GLY A 39 -13.08 -16.70 35.57
N GLY A 40 -12.13 -16.24 36.38
CA GLY A 40 -12.09 -15.47 37.63
C GLY A 40 -10.70 -15.61 38.28
N SER A 41 -10.29 -14.63 39.10
CA SER A 41 -9.22 -14.71 40.14
C SER A 41 -7.76 -14.93 39.65
N SER A 42 -6.68 -14.36 40.17
CA SER A 42 -6.33 -13.46 41.29
C SER A 42 -4.86 -13.08 41.09
N SER A 43 -4.49 -11.82 41.33
CA SER A 43 -3.10 -11.39 41.52
C SER A 43 -2.70 -11.58 43.00
N PRO A 44 -1.39 -11.70 43.31
CA PRO A 44 -0.87 -10.69 44.24
C PRO A 44 0.53 -10.14 43.90
N ALA A 45 0.76 -8.98 44.52
CA ALA A 45 1.85 -8.02 44.41
C ALA A 45 3.26 -8.52 44.82
N SER A 46 4.29 -7.83 44.31
CA SER A 46 5.66 -7.81 44.85
C SER A 46 6.00 -6.42 45.41
N PRO A 47 6.82 -6.28 46.48
CA PRO A 47 7.25 -4.99 47.02
C PRO A 47 8.63 -4.52 46.49
N PRO A 48 9.10 -3.29 46.81
CA PRO A 48 10.10 -2.54 46.02
C PRO A 48 11.42 -2.11 46.73
N ILE A 49 12.35 -1.48 45.94
CA ILE A 49 13.51 -0.55 46.26
C ILE A 49 14.86 -1.18 46.76
N SER A 50 16.01 -1.21 46.03
CA SER A 50 17.12 -0.22 45.73
C SER A 50 18.14 0.03 46.89
N PRO A 51 19.38 0.60 46.76
CA PRO A 51 20.48 0.56 45.74
C PRO A 51 21.94 0.37 46.31
N SER A 52 22.93 0.32 45.39
CA SER A 52 24.36 0.75 45.52
C SER A 52 25.42 -0.15 46.18
N GLN A 53 26.51 -0.44 45.44
CA GLN A 53 27.88 -0.02 45.79
C GLN A 53 28.92 -0.34 44.68
N ILE A 54 29.62 0.71 44.23
CA ILE A 54 30.91 0.70 43.52
C ILE A 54 32.01 0.81 44.59
N PRO A 55 33.19 0.20 44.41
CA PRO A 55 34.37 1.04 44.28
C PRO A 55 35.35 0.62 43.17
N SER A 56 35.92 1.67 42.59
CA SER A 56 36.99 1.73 41.58
C SER A 56 38.36 1.41 42.19
N ALA A 57 39.25 0.77 41.41
CA ALA A 57 40.70 0.98 41.50
C ALA A 57 41.43 0.46 40.24
N SER A 58 42.00 1.40 39.48
CA SER A 58 43.16 1.24 38.59
C SER A 58 44.31 2.04 39.24
N PRO A 59 45.61 1.78 39.03
CA PRO A 59 46.28 2.05 37.73
C PRO A 59 47.47 1.14 37.34
N ASN A 60 47.64 0.95 36.01
CA ASN A 60 48.83 1.05 35.10
C ASN A 60 50.27 0.67 35.58
N PRO A 61 51.36 0.71 34.74
CA PRO A 61 51.52 0.63 33.27
C PRO A 61 52.64 -0.36 32.80
N SER A 62 52.73 -0.63 31.48
CA SER A 62 53.92 -0.40 30.61
C SER A 62 54.00 -1.34 29.37
N GLU A 63 54.08 -0.69 28.20
CA GLU A 63 54.36 -1.09 26.80
C GLU A 63 55.81 -1.66 26.56
N PRO A 64 56.36 -1.84 25.33
CA PRO A 64 55.83 -2.03 23.94
C PRO A 64 56.60 -3.09 23.08
N ALA A 65 56.10 -3.42 21.87
CA ALA A 65 56.88 -3.60 20.59
C ALA A 65 55.97 -4.10 19.45
N LYS A 66 55.66 -3.26 18.43
CA LYS A 66 56.26 -3.17 17.07
C LYS A 66 55.91 -4.33 16.10
N GLU A 67 55.10 -4.06 15.06
CA GLU A 67 55.51 -3.91 13.62
C GLU A 67 55.02 -5.16 12.85
N ALA A 68 54.36 -5.18 11.68
CA ALA A 68 54.30 -4.32 10.51
C ALA A 68 53.00 -4.55 9.69
N SER A 69 52.70 -3.62 8.77
CA SER A 69 51.71 -3.78 7.67
C SER A 69 52.37 -4.39 6.42
N PRO A 70 51.61 -5.01 5.50
CA PRO A 70 51.36 -4.31 4.23
C PRO A 70 49.93 -4.49 3.66
N ALA A 71 49.47 -3.48 2.89
CA ALA A 71 48.27 -3.48 2.04
C ALA A 71 48.59 -4.02 0.61
N PRO A 72 47.72 -3.89 -0.42
CA PRO A 72 46.34 -4.37 -0.63
C PRO A 72 46.22 -5.29 -1.88
N SER A 73 45.12 -6.05 -2.04
CA SER A 73 44.70 -6.59 -3.35
C SER A 73 43.17 -6.68 -3.44
N GLU A 74 42.60 -5.59 -3.96
CA GLU A 74 41.71 -5.54 -5.12
C GLU A 74 41.04 -6.85 -5.62
N GLY A 75 39.71 -6.78 -5.79
CA GLY A 75 39.03 -7.44 -6.91
C GLY A 75 38.02 -8.54 -6.61
N ALA A 76 36.80 -8.18 -6.18
CA ALA A 76 35.53 -8.75 -6.66
C ALA A 76 34.33 -8.12 -5.93
N SER A 77 33.84 -6.99 -6.47
CA SER A 77 32.50 -6.49 -6.19
C SER A 77 31.50 -7.18 -7.12
N PRO A 78 30.32 -7.59 -6.61
CA PRO A 78 29.14 -7.48 -7.44
C PRO A 78 28.00 -6.75 -6.72
N SER A 79 27.36 -5.88 -7.51
CA SER A 79 26.04 -5.28 -7.32
C SER A 79 25.90 -4.18 -6.28
N VAL A 80 26.40 -3.01 -6.64
CA VAL A 80 25.69 -1.76 -6.33
C VAL A 80 24.39 -1.79 -7.13
N VAL A 81 23.27 -1.90 -6.43
CA VAL A 81 21.94 -1.67 -7.00
C VAL A 81 21.88 -0.20 -7.41
N GLU A 82 21.73 0.07 -8.70
CA GLU A 82 21.46 1.43 -9.22
C GLU A 82 20.10 1.90 -8.73
N THR A 83 20.09 2.55 -7.57
CA THR A 83 18.96 3.36 -7.06
C THR A 83 18.97 4.74 -7.74
N SER A 84 18.92 4.77 -9.07
CA SER A 84 18.73 5.99 -9.85
C SER A 84 17.70 5.71 -10.93
N GLY A 85 16.51 6.31 -10.72
CA GLY A 85 15.27 6.00 -11.40
C GLY A 85 15.34 6.12 -12.92
N THR A 86 14.49 5.35 -13.58
CA THR A 86 14.29 5.49 -15.03
C THR A 86 13.89 6.94 -15.35
N PRO A 87 14.16 7.43 -16.58
CA PRO A 87 13.71 8.75 -17.03
C PRO A 87 12.19 8.96 -16.82
N GLU A 88 11.41 7.87 -16.88
CA GLU A 88 9.98 7.88 -16.64
C GLU A 88 9.62 8.15 -15.17
N VAL A 89 10.29 7.48 -14.21
CA VAL A 89 10.13 7.78 -12.78
C VAL A 89 10.47 9.25 -12.48
N ALA A 90 11.56 9.77 -13.05
CA ALA A 90 11.94 11.18 -12.88
C ALA A 90 10.87 12.14 -13.43
N THR A 91 10.31 11.82 -14.60
CA THR A 91 9.23 12.60 -15.23
C THR A 91 7.97 12.60 -14.37
N LEU A 92 7.55 11.43 -13.86
CA LEU A 92 6.37 11.29 -13.01
C LEU A 92 6.54 12.02 -11.67
N TYR A 93 7.74 12.03 -11.08
CA TYR A 93 8.02 12.85 -9.90
C TYR A 93 7.87 14.36 -10.18
N SER A 94 8.35 14.84 -11.33
CA SER A 94 8.19 16.25 -11.73
C SER A 94 6.71 16.60 -11.87
N GLN A 95 5.96 15.76 -12.59
CA GLN A 95 4.51 15.96 -12.79
C GLN A 95 3.74 15.93 -11.47
N LEU A 96 4.11 15.02 -10.55
CA LEU A 96 3.51 14.97 -9.22
C LEU A 96 3.76 16.27 -8.45
N GLY A 97 5.00 16.76 -8.44
CA GLY A 97 5.36 18.03 -7.78
C GLY A 97 4.61 19.22 -8.37
N GLU A 98 4.47 19.31 -9.68
CA GLU A 98 3.70 20.35 -10.37
C GLU A 98 2.21 20.29 -10.04
N ALA A 99 1.61 19.09 -10.05
CA ALA A 99 0.20 18.90 -9.72
C ALA A 99 -0.09 19.28 -8.26
N LEU A 100 0.76 18.84 -7.33
CA LEU A 100 0.65 19.15 -5.91
C LEU A 100 0.83 20.64 -5.61
N THR A 101 1.83 21.29 -6.21
CA THR A 101 2.05 22.75 -6.06
C THR A 101 0.84 23.55 -6.55
N ALA A 102 0.22 23.11 -7.65
CA ALA A 102 -0.98 23.71 -8.20
C ALA A 102 -2.27 23.28 -7.48
N LYS A 103 -2.20 22.46 -6.43
CA LYS A 103 -3.34 21.88 -5.71
C LYS A 103 -4.33 21.15 -6.64
N ARG A 104 -3.84 20.58 -7.74
CA ARG A 104 -4.60 19.71 -8.64
C ARG A 104 -4.66 18.31 -8.05
N TRP A 105 -5.44 18.16 -6.98
CA TRP A 105 -5.45 16.95 -6.15
C TRP A 105 -5.83 15.69 -6.90
N GLU A 106 -6.78 15.78 -7.84
CA GLU A 106 -7.18 14.65 -8.69
C GLU A 106 -6.04 14.18 -9.61
N ASP A 107 -5.31 15.11 -10.21
CA ASP A 107 -4.15 14.79 -11.04
C ASP A 107 -3.02 14.19 -10.19
N ALA A 108 -2.74 14.78 -9.04
CA ALA A 108 -1.71 14.31 -8.13
C ALA A 108 -1.98 12.88 -7.62
N ASP A 109 -3.25 12.57 -7.33
CA ASP A 109 -3.68 11.23 -6.92
C ASP A 109 -3.43 10.19 -8.02
N ARG A 110 -3.90 10.48 -9.24
CA ARG A 110 -3.68 9.62 -10.41
C ARG A 110 -2.19 9.44 -10.74
N ILE A 111 -1.41 10.52 -10.70
CA ILE A 111 0.04 10.48 -10.94
C ILE A 111 0.74 9.67 -9.85
N THR A 112 0.33 9.79 -8.59
CA THR A 112 0.89 8.99 -7.49
C THR A 112 0.71 7.50 -7.76
N TYR A 113 -0.48 7.10 -8.20
CA TYR A 113 -0.77 5.72 -8.58
C TYR A 113 0.13 5.22 -9.73
N GLU A 114 0.24 5.97 -10.83
CA GLU A 114 1.12 5.58 -11.96
C GLU A 114 2.60 5.55 -11.57
N LEU A 115 3.06 6.54 -10.79
CA LEU A 115 4.43 6.61 -10.27
C LEU A 115 4.76 5.38 -9.43
N MET A 116 3.87 4.98 -8.53
CA MET A 116 4.09 3.80 -7.71
C MET A 116 4.13 2.53 -8.58
N LEU A 117 3.26 2.39 -9.60
CA LEU A 117 3.31 1.25 -10.52
C LEU A 117 4.63 1.18 -11.27
N GLU A 118 5.15 2.33 -11.72
CA GLU A 118 6.43 2.43 -12.42
C GLU A 118 7.60 2.00 -11.52
N ILE A 119 7.62 2.49 -10.27
CA ILE A 119 8.65 2.13 -9.28
C ILE A 119 8.63 0.63 -8.95
N SER A 120 7.45 0.00 -8.91
CA SER A 120 7.34 -1.45 -8.68
C SER A 120 7.76 -2.31 -9.88
N GLY A 121 8.00 -1.68 -11.04
CA GLY A 121 8.57 -2.32 -12.21
C GLY A 121 7.54 -2.86 -13.20
N SER A 122 8.06 -3.45 -14.29
CA SER A 122 7.29 -3.73 -15.52
C SER A 122 6.04 -4.58 -15.30
N LYS A 123 6.06 -5.51 -14.33
CA LYS A 123 4.89 -6.35 -14.02
C LYS A 123 3.74 -5.50 -13.48
N SER A 124 3.97 -4.71 -12.42
CA SER A 124 2.96 -3.82 -11.85
C SER A 124 2.49 -2.79 -12.86
N LYS A 125 3.41 -2.14 -13.59
CA LYS A 125 3.08 -1.23 -14.71
C LYS A 125 2.14 -1.86 -15.73
N THR A 126 2.41 -3.09 -16.15
CA THR A 126 1.64 -3.78 -17.20
C THR A 126 0.28 -4.24 -16.71
N GLN A 127 0.18 -4.71 -15.46
CA GLN A 127 -1.08 -5.20 -14.89
C GLN A 127 -1.90 -4.10 -14.21
N GLY A 128 -1.32 -2.93 -13.94
CA GLY A 128 -2.01 -1.82 -13.28
C GLY A 128 -2.38 -2.10 -11.84
N PHE A 129 -1.63 -2.94 -11.13
CA PHE A 129 -1.83 -3.15 -9.70
C PHE A 129 -0.60 -3.79 -9.05
N PHE A 130 -0.59 -3.77 -7.72
CA PHE A 130 0.41 -4.43 -6.90
C PHE A 130 -0.16 -5.72 -6.31
N ASP A 131 0.61 -6.80 -6.34
CA ASP A 131 0.37 -7.91 -5.44
C ASP A 131 0.90 -7.60 -4.02
N SER A 132 0.61 -8.48 -3.07
CA SER A 132 1.00 -8.30 -1.67
C SER A 132 2.52 -8.30 -1.47
N LEU A 133 3.28 -8.97 -2.34
CA LEU A 133 4.75 -9.03 -2.25
C LEU A 133 5.36 -7.75 -2.83
N GLU A 134 4.79 -7.21 -3.90
CA GLU A 134 5.16 -5.91 -4.49
C GLU A 134 4.95 -4.78 -3.49
N TRP A 135 3.83 -4.76 -2.75
CA TRP A 135 3.61 -3.81 -1.64
C TRP A 135 4.69 -3.91 -0.55
N GLN A 136 5.00 -5.13 -0.11
CA GLN A 136 6.02 -5.34 0.91
C GLN A 136 7.40 -4.86 0.45
N LYS A 137 7.77 -5.17 -0.80
CA LYS A 137 9.07 -4.82 -1.41
C LYS A 137 9.18 -3.38 -1.90
N PHE A 138 8.07 -2.62 -1.97
CA PHE A 138 8.08 -1.25 -2.45
C PHE A 138 9.15 -0.43 -1.68
N PRO A 139 10.07 0.32 -2.33
CA PRO A 139 11.18 0.94 -1.61
C PRO A 139 10.70 2.03 -0.64
N CYS A 140 11.10 1.94 0.63
CA CYS A 140 10.71 2.94 1.63
C CYS A 140 11.21 4.35 1.29
N GLU A 141 12.38 4.47 0.67
CA GLU A 141 12.90 5.76 0.18
C GLU A 141 11.92 6.43 -0.79
N GLN A 142 11.42 5.67 -1.78
CA GLN A 142 10.49 6.20 -2.77
C GLN A 142 9.12 6.50 -2.13
N PHE A 143 8.67 5.66 -1.19
CA PHE A 143 7.42 5.85 -0.46
C PHE A 143 7.44 7.14 0.37
N LYS A 144 8.54 7.36 1.13
CA LYS A 144 8.82 8.59 1.88
C LYS A 144 8.88 9.81 0.97
N LYS A 145 9.57 9.70 -0.16
CA LYS A 145 9.69 10.81 -1.11
C LYS A 145 8.33 11.24 -1.69
N ILE A 146 7.45 10.29 -1.99
CA ILE A 146 6.08 10.59 -2.41
C ILE A 146 5.32 11.28 -1.28
N ASP A 147 5.41 10.74 -0.07
CA ASP A 147 4.75 11.30 1.12
C ASP A 147 5.19 12.74 1.42
N GLU A 148 6.49 13.02 1.37
CA GLU A 148 7.04 14.35 1.58
C GLU A 148 6.50 15.38 0.59
N LEU A 149 6.27 14.99 -0.67
CA LEU A 149 5.69 15.89 -1.68
C LEU A 149 4.24 16.22 -1.31
N TRP A 150 3.46 15.21 -0.91
CA TRP A 150 2.08 15.40 -0.45
C TRP A 150 2.01 16.29 0.79
N GLY A 151 2.84 16.01 1.81
CA GLY A 151 2.88 16.78 3.05
C GLY A 151 3.25 18.24 2.82
N LYS A 152 4.31 18.51 2.04
CA LYS A 152 4.74 19.89 1.71
C LYS A 152 3.66 20.72 1.02
N ALA A 153 2.85 20.11 0.16
CA ALA A 153 1.82 20.82 -0.60
C ALA A 153 0.51 21.04 0.19
N SER A 154 0.32 20.30 1.27
CA SER A 154 -0.94 20.22 2.03
C SER A 154 -0.79 20.60 3.50
N ASP A 155 0.34 21.18 3.91
CA ASP A 155 0.65 21.46 5.31
C ASP A 155 0.54 20.21 6.21
N ASN A 156 0.96 19.06 5.66
CA ASN A 156 0.88 17.71 6.26
C ASN A 156 -0.54 17.19 6.52
N GLU A 157 -1.57 17.79 5.93
CA GLU A 157 -2.94 17.29 6.02
C GLU A 157 -3.19 16.11 5.07
N LEU A 158 -2.44 15.99 3.97
CA LEU A 158 -2.55 14.89 3.01
C LEU A 158 -1.24 14.10 2.93
N GLY A 159 -1.34 12.86 2.44
CA GLY A 159 -0.22 11.92 2.36
C GLY A 159 -0.44 10.64 3.18
N PHE A 160 0.49 9.72 3.04
CA PHE A 160 0.53 8.46 3.77
C PHE A 160 0.85 8.64 5.27
N SER A 161 1.62 9.67 5.63
CA SER A 161 1.84 10.11 7.02
C SER A 161 0.55 10.62 7.66
N ALA A 162 -0.21 11.46 6.96
CA ALA A 162 -1.53 11.91 7.40
C ALA A 162 -2.50 10.72 7.57
N GLN A 163 -2.52 9.78 6.63
CA GLN A 163 -3.32 8.55 6.72
C GLN A 163 -2.99 7.72 7.96
N ILE A 164 -1.72 7.42 8.21
CA ILE A 164 -1.33 6.60 9.36
C ILE A 164 -1.56 7.34 10.69
N LYS A 165 -1.43 8.67 10.71
CA LYS A 165 -1.78 9.50 11.87
C LYS A 165 -3.26 9.39 12.20
N VAL A 166 -4.15 9.60 11.22
CA VAL A 166 -5.61 9.44 11.43
C VAL A 166 -5.94 8.01 11.86
N PHE A 167 -5.31 6.99 11.26
CA PHE A 167 -5.54 5.60 11.66
C PHE A 167 -5.17 5.34 13.14
N ARG A 168 -4.01 5.82 13.61
CA ARG A 168 -3.52 5.54 14.96
C ARG A 168 -4.14 6.43 16.02
N GLU A 169 -4.06 7.74 15.84
CA GLU A 169 -4.44 8.73 16.85
C GLU A 169 -5.95 8.92 16.88
N ASP A 170 -6.55 9.05 15.71
CA ASP A 170 -7.94 9.46 15.61
C ASP A 170 -8.90 8.28 15.62
N ALA A 171 -8.58 7.20 14.90
CA ALA A 171 -9.42 6.02 14.80
C ALA A 171 -9.08 4.92 15.83
N GLY A 172 -8.00 5.08 16.61
CA GLY A 172 -7.55 4.09 17.58
C GLY A 172 -7.33 2.72 16.94
N GLU A 173 -6.75 2.70 15.75
CA GLU A 173 -6.43 1.52 14.93
C GLU A 173 -7.65 0.68 14.48
N ARG A 174 -8.85 1.28 14.51
CA ARG A 174 -10.08 0.64 14.01
C ARG A 174 -10.33 1.02 12.56
N ALA A 175 -10.29 0.03 11.68
CA ALA A 175 -10.43 0.25 10.24
C ALA A 175 -11.73 0.97 9.86
N ASP A 176 -12.88 0.59 10.45
CA ASP A 176 -14.16 1.22 10.11
C ASP A 176 -14.21 2.71 10.54
N ASP A 177 -13.69 3.02 11.71
CA ASP A 177 -13.59 4.40 12.20
C ASP A 177 -12.62 5.21 11.35
N TYR A 178 -11.49 4.62 10.95
CA TYR A 178 -10.51 5.25 10.05
C TYR A 178 -11.16 5.66 8.72
N TYR A 179 -11.86 4.76 8.04
CA TYR A 179 -12.49 5.08 6.75
C TYR A 179 -13.60 6.11 6.87
N LYS A 180 -14.30 6.17 8.01
CA LYS A 180 -15.25 7.25 8.30
C LYS A 180 -14.55 8.59 8.52
N LYS A 181 -13.44 8.60 9.27
CA LYS A 181 -12.67 9.82 9.57
C LYS A 181 -12.01 10.44 8.35
N ILE A 182 -11.48 9.63 7.45
CA ILE A 182 -10.97 10.11 6.16
C ILE A 182 -12.08 10.22 5.10
N GLU A 183 -13.36 10.15 5.46
CA GLU A 183 -14.51 10.31 4.55
C GLU A 183 -14.56 9.38 3.33
N TRP A 184 -13.97 8.18 3.43
CA TRP A 184 -14.14 7.11 2.43
C TRP A 184 -15.33 6.20 2.72
N LYS A 185 -15.88 6.31 3.93
CA LYS A 185 -17.20 5.82 4.29
C LYS A 185 -18.03 6.94 4.90
N SER A 186 -19.33 6.90 4.67
CA SER A 186 -20.30 7.70 5.43
C SER A 186 -20.49 7.11 6.84
N ASN A 187 -21.13 7.90 7.71
CA ASN A 187 -21.37 7.51 9.11
C ASN A 187 -22.23 6.24 9.26
N ASP A 188 -23.11 5.97 8.30
CA ASP A 188 -23.91 4.75 8.20
C ASP A 188 -23.13 3.54 7.65
N GLY A 189 -21.85 3.73 7.27
CA GLY A 189 -20.93 2.69 6.83
C GLY A 189 -20.91 2.43 5.33
N ALA A 190 -21.67 3.18 4.52
CA ALA A 190 -21.63 3.04 3.07
C ALA A 190 -20.32 3.61 2.49
N TRP A 191 -19.70 2.91 1.54
CA TRP A 191 -18.52 3.42 0.84
C TRP A 191 -18.88 4.64 0.00
N THR A 192 -18.15 5.73 0.20
CA THR A 192 -18.26 6.99 -0.56
C THR A 192 -17.14 7.12 -1.58
N VAL A 193 -16.01 6.48 -1.33
CA VAL A 193 -14.90 6.36 -2.28
C VAL A 193 -14.72 4.90 -2.65
N SER A 194 -14.77 4.59 -3.94
CA SER A 194 -14.53 3.24 -4.46
C SER A 194 -14.01 3.29 -5.88
N TRP A 195 -13.37 2.21 -6.30
CA TRP A 195 -12.85 2.06 -7.65
C TRP A 195 -13.00 0.63 -8.12
N GLU A 196 -12.95 0.48 -9.44
CA GLU A 196 -13.03 -0.78 -10.13
C GLU A 196 -11.86 -0.93 -11.08
N TYR A 197 -11.46 -2.18 -11.32
CA TYR A 197 -10.39 -2.48 -12.25
C TYR A 197 -10.95 -2.52 -13.66
N ASP A 198 -10.51 -1.61 -14.51
CA ASP A 198 -10.80 -1.61 -15.94
C ASP A 198 -9.89 -2.64 -16.63
N GLN A 199 -10.49 -3.74 -17.07
CA GLN A 199 -9.78 -4.85 -17.74
C GLN A 199 -9.14 -4.44 -19.07
N THR A 200 -9.73 -3.46 -19.76
CA THR A 200 -9.27 -3.01 -21.07
C THR A 200 -8.10 -2.04 -20.91
N ALA A 201 -8.26 -1.05 -20.04
CA ALA A 201 -7.19 -0.09 -19.73
C ALA A 201 -6.07 -0.71 -18.89
N LYS A 202 -6.35 -1.84 -18.21
CA LYS A 202 -5.50 -2.43 -17.18
C LYS A 202 -5.13 -1.41 -16.11
N ARG A 203 -6.15 -0.71 -15.60
CA ARG A 203 -6.01 0.36 -14.62
C ARG A 203 -7.22 0.42 -13.72
N TYR A 204 -7.01 0.82 -12.47
CA TYR A 204 -8.11 1.20 -11.61
C TYR A 204 -8.64 2.58 -12.00
N LYS A 205 -9.95 2.71 -11.92
CA LYS A 205 -10.68 3.97 -12.07
C LYS A 205 -11.72 4.07 -10.97
N TYR A 206 -11.99 5.29 -10.52
CA TYR A 206 -13.08 5.50 -9.57
C TYR A 206 -14.41 5.04 -10.17
N THR A 207 -15.24 4.45 -9.31
CA THR A 207 -16.62 4.14 -9.67
C THR A 207 -17.39 5.45 -9.80
N ASP A 208 -18.27 5.54 -10.79
CA ASP A 208 -19.09 6.73 -11.02
C ASP A 208 -19.85 7.15 -9.74
N GLY A 209 -19.69 8.41 -9.35
CA GLY A 209 -20.30 8.95 -8.12
C GLY A 209 -19.66 8.49 -6.80
N LYS A 210 -18.52 7.78 -6.85
CA LYS A 210 -17.75 7.34 -5.68
C LYS A 210 -16.30 7.82 -5.74
N THR A 211 -16.11 9.09 -6.05
CA THR A 211 -14.80 9.74 -6.15
C THR A 211 -14.42 10.43 -4.82
N PRO A 212 -13.12 10.58 -4.54
CA PRO A 212 -12.65 11.42 -3.45
C PRO A 212 -13.13 12.86 -3.56
N ASN A 213 -13.19 13.55 -2.42
CA ASN A 213 -13.32 14.99 -2.37
C ASN A 213 -12.00 15.66 -2.78
N PHE A 214 -11.89 16.00 -4.06
CA PHE A 214 -10.73 16.73 -4.60
C PHE A 214 -10.83 18.25 -4.44
N THR A 215 -11.91 18.78 -3.88
CA THR A 215 -12.08 20.25 -3.70
C THR A 215 -11.52 20.71 -2.36
N ASN A 216 -11.89 20.01 -1.29
CA ASN A 216 -11.45 20.30 0.07
C ASN A 216 -11.31 18.99 0.86
N PRO A 217 -10.29 18.16 0.54
CA PRO A 217 -10.10 16.87 1.20
C PRO A 217 -9.80 17.05 2.70
N PRO A 218 -10.39 16.25 3.60
CA PRO A 218 -10.00 16.21 5.01
C PRO A 218 -8.63 15.54 5.20
N ALA A 219 -8.12 15.58 6.43
CA ALA A 219 -6.85 14.95 6.78
C ALA A 219 -6.81 13.47 6.39
N GLY A 220 -5.73 13.04 5.73
CA GLY A 220 -5.53 11.66 5.28
C GLY A 220 -6.40 11.20 4.10
N HIS A 221 -7.26 12.06 3.54
CA HIS A 221 -8.18 11.66 2.47
C HIS A 221 -7.49 11.24 1.17
N LEU A 222 -6.29 11.76 0.91
CA LEU A 222 -5.50 11.51 -0.30
C LEU A 222 -4.05 11.16 0.06
N PRO A 223 -3.34 10.39 -0.77
CA PRO A 223 -3.81 9.75 -2.01
C PRO A 223 -4.71 8.52 -1.77
N ALA A 224 -5.73 8.36 -2.61
CA ALA A 224 -6.79 7.36 -2.49
C ALA A 224 -6.68 6.22 -3.51
N LEU A 225 -6.28 6.45 -4.78
CA LEU A 225 -6.31 5.42 -5.84
C LEU A 225 -5.20 4.35 -5.72
N LEU A 226 -5.19 3.60 -4.63
CA LEU A 226 -4.19 2.57 -4.32
C LEU A 226 -4.86 1.35 -3.68
N VAL A 227 -4.62 0.19 -4.29
CA VAL A 227 -5.41 -1.04 -4.11
C VAL A 227 -5.31 -1.63 -2.69
N TRP A 228 -6.41 -2.26 -2.30
CA TRP A 228 -6.61 -3.06 -1.09
C TRP A 228 -6.81 -4.49 -1.58
N ASN A 229 -6.17 -5.46 -0.93
CA ASN A 229 -6.44 -6.86 -1.22
C ASN A 229 -6.93 -7.55 0.05
N ARG A 230 -7.99 -8.36 -0.07
CA ARG A 230 -8.51 -9.21 1.03
C ARG A 230 -8.78 -8.47 2.35
N GLY A 231 -9.23 -7.22 2.28
CA GLY A 231 -9.55 -6.41 3.47
C GLY A 231 -8.33 -5.81 4.19
N VAL A 232 -7.14 -5.86 3.56
CA VAL A 232 -5.92 -5.25 4.08
C VAL A 232 -5.63 -3.95 3.32
N ASP A 233 -5.44 -2.87 4.08
CA ASP A 233 -4.90 -1.61 3.56
C ASP A 233 -3.37 -1.64 3.62
N TYR A 234 -2.74 -1.91 2.49
CA TYR A 234 -1.29 -1.99 2.40
C TYR A 234 -0.60 -0.63 2.56
N ARG A 235 -1.29 0.50 2.37
CA ARG A 235 -0.69 1.82 2.62
C ARG A 235 -0.38 1.95 4.09
N LEU A 236 -1.33 1.62 4.97
CA LEU A 236 -1.11 1.66 6.42
C LEU A 236 0.01 0.71 6.84
N GLN A 237 0.01 -0.52 6.33
CA GLN A 237 1.10 -1.47 6.61
C GLN A 237 2.46 -0.93 6.14
N LYS A 238 2.50 -0.33 4.95
CA LYS A 238 3.73 0.22 4.39
C LYS A 238 4.20 1.45 5.14
N SER A 239 3.30 2.33 5.56
CA SER A 239 3.59 3.48 6.42
C SER A 239 4.23 3.04 7.74
N ILE A 240 3.72 1.97 8.36
CA ILE A 240 4.32 1.39 9.56
C ILE A 240 5.70 0.82 9.26
N ALA A 241 5.83 -0.01 8.21
CA ALA A 241 7.08 -0.66 7.86
C ALA A 241 8.19 0.32 7.42
N CYS A 242 7.82 1.51 6.96
CA CYS A 242 8.73 2.57 6.57
C CYS A 242 8.89 3.66 7.64
N ASP A 243 8.32 3.50 8.84
CA ASP A 243 8.43 4.44 9.96
C ASP A 243 7.91 5.86 9.64
N LEU A 244 6.89 6.01 8.79
CA LEU A 244 6.31 7.33 8.45
C LEU A 244 5.62 8.03 9.63
N TYR A 245 5.27 7.28 10.68
CA TYR A 245 4.68 7.84 11.89
C TYR A 245 5.74 8.30 12.92
N LEU A 246 7.02 7.95 12.72
CA LEU A 246 8.09 8.26 13.67
C LEU A 246 8.91 9.50 13.25
N THR A 247 8.62 10.08 12.09
CA THR A 247 9.26 11.31 11.63
C THR A 247 8.51 12.51 12.23
N PRO A 248 9.17 13.31 13.11
CA PRO A 248 8.56 14.45 13.79
C PRO A 248 8.26 15.62 12.85
#